data_AF-A0A7S0C1X4-F1
#
_entry.id   AF-A0A7S0C1X4-F1
#
_cell.length_a   1.000
_cell.length_b   1.000
_cell.length_c   1.000
_cell.angle_alpha   90.00
_cell.angle_beta   90.00
_cell.angle_gamma   90.00
#
_symmetry.space_group_name_H-M   'P 1'
#
loop_
_entity.id
_entity.type
_entity.pdbx_description
1 polymer ?
#
loop_
_entity_poly.entity_id
_entity_poly.type
_entity_poly.pdbx_seq_one_letter_code
_entity_poly.pdbx_strand_id
1 'polypeptide(L)'
;IQEAKSTEILLSLHLKATMMKVSDPIMFGHCVKTYFKNAFEKHGDLFKEINGNPNNGLGAIYEAVEKKLPAEQAKEVKADIDACYEDRPWLAMVNSDKGITNLHVPSD
;
A
#
# COMPACT_ATOMS: atom_id res chain seq x y z
N ILE A 1 2.79 -2.93 13.61
CA ILE A 1 3.43 -1.70 13.06
C ILE A 1 4.32 -1.05 14.12
N GLN A 2 3.78 -0.52 15.22
CA GLN A 2 4.61 0.22 16.19
C GLN A 2 5.70 -0.64 16.83
N GLU A 3 5.37 -1.86 17.24
CA GLU A 3 6.34 -2.82 17.76
C GLU A 3 7.48 -3.04 16.77
N ALA A 4 7.16 -3.40 15.52
CA ALA A 4 8.15 -3.60 14.47
C ALA A 4 9.06 -2.37 14.22
N LYS A 5 8.51 -1.15 14.35
CA LYS A 5 9.30 0.09 14.26
C LYS A 5 10.24 0.22 15.45
N SER A 6 9.73 -0.01 16.67
CA SER A 6 10.52 0.13 17.90
C SER A 6 11.59 -0.95 18.08
N THR A 7 11.40 -2.12 17.50
CA THR A 7 12.34 -3.24 17.57
C THR A 7 13.20 -3.39 16.32
N GLU A 8 13.09 -2.45 15.38
CA GLU A 8 13.88 -2.40 14.14
C GLU A 8 13.82 -3.71 13.32
N ILE A 9 12.64 -4.34 13.27
CA ILE A 9 12.39 -5.55 12.48
C ILE A 9 11.51 -5.25 11.27
N LEU A 10 11.64 -6.08 10.23
CA LEU A 10 10.78 -6.01 9.06
C LEU A 10 9.34 -6.38 9.41
N LEU A 11 8.40 -5.60 8.93
CA LEU A 11 6.99 -5.94 8.95
C LEU A 11 6.63 -6.77 7.72
N SER A 12 5.94 -7.89 7.94
CA SER A 12 5.42 -8.76 6.88
C SER A 12 3.99 -9.19 7.20
N LEU A 13 3.19 -9.35 6.16
CA LEU A 13 1.81 -9.82 6.17
C LEU A 13 1.72 -11.14 5.40
N HIS A 14 1.11 -12.14 6.03
CA HIS A 14 0.99 -13.49 5.49
C HIS A 14 -0.47 -13.90 5.47
N LEU A 15 -1.07 -13.91 4.28
CA LEU A 15 -2.48 -14.25 4.04
C LEU A 15 -2.57 -15.25 2.87
N LYS A 16 -3.79 -15.74 2.57
CA LYS A 16 -4.04 -16.67 1.47
C LYS A 16 -5.06 -16.09 0.48
N ALA A 17 -4.80 -14.86 0.02
CA ALA A 17 -5.77 -14.01 -0.71
C ALA A 17 -6.40 -14.65 -1.95
N THR A 18 -5.66 -15.47 -2.70
CA THR A 18 -6.17 -16.17 -3.89
C THR A 18 -7.24 -17.21 -3.54
N MET A 19 -7.05 -17.96 -2.46
CA MET A 19 -8.01 -19.00 -2.03
C MET A 19 -9.15 -18.39 -1.21
N MET A 20 -8.81 -17.47 -0.31
CA MET A 20 -9.76 -16.79 0.57
C MET A 20 -10.27 -15.50 -0.08
N LYS A 21 -10.87 -15.66 -1.26
CA LYS A 21 -11.20 -14.58 -2.22
C LYS A 21 -12.05 -13.42 -1.69
N VAL A 22 -12.67 -13.56 -0.52
CA VAL A 22 -13.51 -12.52 0.09
C VAL A 22 -12.84 -11.92 1.32
N SER A 23 -12.49 -12.74 2.32
CA SER A 23 -11.98 -12.26 3.61
C SER A 23 -10.60 -11.63 3.50
N ASP A 24 -9.68 -12.31 2.82
CA ASP A 24 -8.27 -11.97 2.88
C ASP A 24 -7.95 -10.70 2.08
N PRO A 25 -8.52 -10.44 0.89
CA PRO A 25 -8.38 -9.15 0.24
C PRO A 25 -8.89 -7.97 1.09
N ILE A 26 -9.95 -8.17 1.89
CA ILE A 26 -10.46 -7.13 2.80
C ILE A 26 -9.46 -6.87 3.94
N MET A 27 -8.95 -7.93 4.58
CA MET A 27 -7.92 -7.81 5.61
C MET A 27 -6.64 -7.16 5.06
N PHE A 28 -6.21 -7.58 3.87
CA PHE A 28 -5.07 -6.99 3.16
C PHE A 28 -5.28 -5.49 2.92
N GLY A 29 -6.45 -5.10 2.43
CA GLY A 29 -6.80 -3.70 2.23
C GLY A 29 -6.79 -2.88 3.53
N HIS A 30 -7.21 -3.47 4.66
CA HIS A 30 -7.06 -2.84 5.96
C HIS A 30 -5.59 -2.63 6.35
N CYS A 31 -4.72 -3.59 6.10
CA CYS A 31 -3.28 -3.45 6.33
C CYS A 31 -2.66 -2.35 5.46
N VAL A 32 -2.99 -2.28 4.17
CA VAL A 32 -2.54 -1.22 3.25
C VAL A 32 -2.98 0.15 3.77
N LYS A 33 -4.28 0.34 4.05
CA LYS A 33 -4.81 1.60 4.58
C LYS A 33 -4.16 2.01 5.90
N THR A 34 -3.89 1.06 6.78
CA THR A 34 -3.32 1.33 8.11
C THR A 34 -1.84 1.69 8.02
N TYR A 35 -1.09 1.01 7.15
CA TYR A 35 0.33 1.29 6.93
C TYR A 35 0.50 2.68 6.30
N PHE A 36 -0.24 2.97 5.22
CA PHE A 36 -0.22 4.24 4.50
C PHE A 36 -1.26 5.26 5.00
N LYS A 37 -1.55 5.24 6.30
CA LYS A 37 -2.65 6.01 6.90
C LYS A 37 -2.65 7.48 6.51
N ASN A 38 -1.49 8.15 6.57
CA ASN A 38 -1.40 9.59 6.30
C ASN A 38 -1.77 9.91 4.84
N ALA A 39 -1.29 9.10 3.89
CA ALA A 39 -1.67 9.25 2.48
C ALA A 39 -3.16 8.98 2.23
N PHE A 40 -3.74 7.99 2.91
CA PHE A 40 -5.19 7.69 2.80
C PHE A 40 -6.08 8.73 3.49
N GLU A 41 -5.60 9.38 4.56
CA GLU A 41 -6.32 10.50 5.19
C GLU A 41 -6.32 11.73 4.27
N LYS A 42 -5.23 11.98 3.54
CA LYS A 42 -5.12 13.12 2.61
C LYS A 42 -5.82 12.88 1.27
N HIS A 43 -5.67 11.68 0.68
CA HIS A 43 -6.10 11.37 -0.70
C HIS A 43 -7.21 10.32 -0.79
N GLY A 44 -7.84 9.96 0.34
CA GLY A 44 -8.79 8.85 0.39
C GLY A 44 -9.98 8.96 -0.56
N ASP A 45 -10.50 10.17 -0.78
CA ASP A 45 -11.60 10.40 -1.72
C ASP A 45 -11.12 10.35 -3.17
N LEU A 46 -9.94 10.92 -3.46
CA LEU A 46 -9.27 10.78 -4.76
C LEU A 46 -9.06 9.31 -5.13
N PHE A 47 -8.58 8.49 -4.20
CA PHE A 47 -8.41 7.04 -4.41
C PHE A 47 -9.72 6.34 -4.76
N LYS A 48 -10.85 6.74 -4.17
CA LYS A 48 -12.16 6.18 -4.54
C LYS A 48 -12.56 6.62 -5.96
N GLU A 49 -12.38 7.89 -6.30
CA GLU A 49 -12.72 8.44 -7.63
C GLU A 49 -11.93 7.75 -8.74
N ILE A 50 -10.63 7.50 -8.53
CA ILE A 50 -9.78 6.82 -9.50
C ILE A 50 -9.88 5.28 -9.42
N ASN A 51 -10.75 4.72 -8.58
CA ASN A 51 -10.87 3.27 -8.36
C ASN A 51 -9.55 2.60 -7.90
N GLY A 52 -8.74 3.32 -7.13
CA GLY A 52 -7.54 2.82 -6.46
C GLY A 52 -7.91 1.98 -5.24
N ASN A 53 -8.23 0.71 -5.46
CA ASN A 53 -8.74 -0.18 -4.41
C ASN A 53 -7.58 -0.81 -3.60
N PRO A 54 -7.43 -0.51 -2.30
CA PRO A 54 -6.37 -1.10 -1.46
C PRO A 54 -6.52 -2.60 -1.25
N ASN A 55 -7.70 -3.19 -1.46
CA ASN A 55 -7.87 -4.64 -1.40
C ASN A 55 -7.11 -5.35 -2.53
N ASN A 56 -6.75 -4.63 -3.59
CA ASN A 56 -5.92 -5.10 -4.69
C ASN A 56 -4.43 -4.73 -4.51
N GLY A 57 -4.09 -4.13 -3.36
CA GLY A 57 -2.74 -3.74 -2.99
C GLY A 57 -2.25 -2.42 -3.57
N LEU A 58 -1.05 -2.04 -3.14
CA LEU A 58 -0.44 -0.76 -3.47
C LEU A 58 -0.14 -0.63 -4.98
N GLY A 59 0.17 -1.73 -5.65
CA GLY A 59 0.40 -1.74 -7.10
C GLY A 59 -0.82 -1.24 -7.88
N ALA A 60 -2.03 -1.67 -7.50
CA ALA A 60 -3.27 -1.21 -8.13
C ALA A 60 -3.54 0.28 -7.89
N ILE A 61 -3.11 0.82 -6.74
CA ILE A 61 -3.22 2.25 -6.44
C ILE A 61 -2.25 3.03 -7.33
N TYR A 62 -0.99 2.62 -7.42
CA TYR A 62 -0.01 3.27 -8.29
C TYR A 62 -0.45 3.24 -9.76
N GLU A 63 -0.97 2.12 -10.24
CA GLU A 63 -1.50 2.00 -11.60
C GLU A 63 -2.67 2.98 -11.84
N ALA A 64 -3.60 3.08 -10.88
CA ALA A 64 -4.73 4.01 -10.99
C ALA A 64 -4.26 5.48 -10.98
N VAL A 65 -3.31 5.82 -10.11
CA VAL A 65 -2.70 7.15 -10.00
C VAL A 65 -2.03 7.54 -11.31
N GLU A 66 -1.23 6.66 -11.91
CA GLU A 66 -0.53 6.93 -13.17
C GLU A 66 -1.47 7.07 -14.37
N LYS A 67 -2.54 6.26 -14.42
CA LYS A 67 -3.45 6.24 -15.56
C LYS A 67 -4.49 7.35 -15.54
N LYS A 68 -4.87 7.84 -14.36
CA LYS A 68 -6.08 8.69 -14.22
C LYS A 68 -5.79 10.10 -13.72
N LEU A 69 -4.60 10.36 -13.18
CA LEU A 69 -4.26 11.69 -12.67
C LEU A 69 -3.30 12.44 -13.60
N PRO A 70 -3.37 13.78 -13.65
CA PRO A 70 -2.32 14.61 -14.22
C PRO A 70 -0.98 14.37 -13.52
N ALA A 71 0.13 14.56 -14.24
CA ALA A 71 1.48 14.27 -13.75
C ALA A 71 1.83 14.92 -12.41
N GLU A 72 1.45 16.18 -12.20
CA GLU A 72 1.72 16.90 -10.94
C GLU A 72 0.96 16.29 -9.75
N GLN A 73 -0.32 15.96 -9.92
CA GLN A 73 -1.11 15.31 -8.87
C GLN A 73 -0.60 13.89 -8.60
N ALA A 74 -0.26 13.14 -9.65
CA ALA A 74 0.32 11.81 -9.50
C ALA A 74 1.65 11.84 -8.72
N LYS A 75 2.48 12.87 -8.97
CA LYS A 75 3.74 13.07 -8.24
C LYS A 75 3.51 13.42 -6.77
N GLU A 76 2.54 14.30 -6.48
CA GLU A 76 2.16 14.63 -5.10
C GLU A 76 1.71 13.38 -4.34
N VAL A 77 0.78 12.60 -4.91
CA VAL A 77 0.27 11.38 -4.29
C VAL A 77 1.37 10.37 -4.02
N LYS A 78 2.29 10.16 -4.98
CA LYS A 78 3.43 9.26 -4.80
C LYS A 78 4.35 9.74 -3.68
N ALA A 79 4.66 11.04 -3.63
CA ALA A 79 5.48 11.60 -2.57
C ALA A 79 4.86 11.42 -1.17
N ASP A 80 3.53 11.56 -1.04
CA ASP A 80 2.84 11.35 0.23
C ASP A 80 2.81 9.87 0.65
N ILE A 81 2.74 8.94 -0.31
CA ILE A 81 2.91 7.52 -0.04
C ILE A 81 4.34 7.22 0.40
N ASP A 82 5.33 7.79 -0.29
CA ASP A 82 6.75 7.59 0.01
C ASP A 82 7.11 8.12 1.41
N ALA A 83 6.57 9.28 1.79
CA ALA A 83 6.72 9.85 3.13
C ALA A 83 6.20 8.93 4.23
N CYS A 84 5.21 8.06 3.95
CA CYS A 84 4.77 7.08 4.93
C CYS A 84 5.87 6.06 5.27
N TYR A 85 6.79 5.75 4.36
CA TYR A 85 7.88 4.81 4.65
C TYR A 85 8.88 5.36 5.65
N GLU A 86 9.09 6.69 5.70
CA GLU A 86 10.01 7.32 6.65
C GLU A 86 9.55 7.14 8.11
N ASP A 87 8.22 7.13 8.31
CA ASP A 87 7.59 7.03 9.63
C ASP A 87 7.12 5.62 10.00
N ARG A 88 7.35 4.62 9.15
CA ARG A 88 6.86 3.24 9.33
C ARG A 88 8.01 2.24 9.38
N PRO A 89 7.81 1.04 9.97
CA PRO A 89 8.84 0.00 9.89
C PRO A 89 9.04 -0.42 8.44
N TRP A 90 10.26 -0.82 8.09
CA TRP A 90 10.54 -1.39 6.78
C TRP A 90 9.66 -2.62 6.51
N LEU A 91 9.24 -2.77 5.26
CA LEU A 91 8.43 -3.92 4.83
C LEU A 91 9.33 -5.02 4.29
N ALA A 92 8.87 -6.26 4.45
CA ALA A 92 9.40 -7.36 3.65
C ALA A 92 9.21 -7.06 2.14
N MET A 93 10.20 -7.45 1.34
CA MET A 93 10.23 -7.20 -0.10
C MET A 93 9.92 -8.49 -0.86
N VAL A 94 9.09 -8.39 -1.89
CA VAL A 94 8.91 -9.43 -2.89
C VAL A 94 10.04 -9.34 -3.93
N ASN A 95 10.38 -8.12 -4.34
CA ASN A 95 11.51 -7.84 -5.22
C ASN A 95 12.13 -6.49 -4.86
N SER A 96 13.28 -6.51 -4.17
CA SER A 96 13.97 -5.30 -3.71
C SER A 96 14.51 -4.46 -4.86
N ASP A 97 15.00 -5.08 -5.94
CA ASP A 97 15.61 -4.36 -7.07
C ASP A 97 14.58 -3.48 -7.80
N LYS A 98 13.30 -3.84 -7.68
CA LYS A 98 12.17 -3.12 -8.28
C LYS A 98 11.32 -2.35 -7.27
N GLY A 99 11.70 -2.35 -5.98
CA GLY A 99 10.91 -1.72 -4.93
C GLY A 99 9.56 -2.39 -4.64
N ILE A 100 9.35 -3.64 -5.04
CA ILE A 100 8.08 -4.36 -4.83
C ILE A 100 8.07 -4.91 -3.40
N THR A 101 7.20 -4.35 -2.57
CA THR A 101 6.99 -4.73 -1.17
C THR A 101 5.90 -5.79 -1.03
N ASN A 102 5.84 -6.44 0.14
CA ASN A 102 4.78 -7.37 0.54
C ASN A 102 3.35 -6.75 0.57
N LEU A 103 3.22 -5.43 0.45
CA LEU A 103 1.92 -4.75 0.33
C LEU A 103 1.54 -4.36 -1.11
N HIS A 104 2.34 -4.76 -2.11
CA HIS A 104 2.06 -4.42 -3.52
C HIS A 104 0.91 -5.23 -4.13
N VAL A 105 0.92 -6.55 -3.96
CA VAL A 105 -0.11 -7.45 -4.52
C VAL A 105 -0.51 -8.46 -3.43
N PRO A 106 -1.82 -8.70 -3.18
CA PRO A 106 -2.27 -9.60 -2.11
C PRO A 106 -1.89 -11.08 -2.28
N SER A 107 -1.55 -11.49 -3.50
CA SER A 107 -1.27 -12.87 -3.87
C SER A 107 0.21 -13.17 -4.11
N ASP A 108 1.08 -12.17 -3.94
CA ASP A 108 2.55 -12.36 -3.95
C ASP A 108 3.00 -13.09 -2.68
#